data_AF-A0A537W5K4-F1
#
_entry.id   AF-A0A537W5K4-F1
#
_cell.length_a   1.000
_cell.length_b   1.000
_cell.length_c   1.000
_cell.angle_alpha   90.00
_cell.angle_beta   90.00
_cell.angle_gamma   90.00
#
_symmetry.space_group_name_H-M   'P 1'
#
loop_
_entity.id
_entity.type
_entity.pdbx_description
1 polymer ?
#
loop_
_entity_poly.entity_id
_entity_poly.type
_entity_poly.pdbx_seq_one_letter_code
_entity_poly.pdbx_strand_id
1 'polypeptide(L)'
;MRRASTCLAFLALAVAALALPSFASAAPTVTLKALAVPIPKAGGGTWPGTGNIYGAGAAVEGEFHITGTEYGGFPPPLIGVNFYLPTGAKLHPSGFASCPKTTLEQTGPSACPPKSKAGPVGQVIGIVAFGKERVEEQAELFSFFAPGGGLEFFTFGHSPTLLEILSSGHYVNLGGGGGFGPKLITEVPLVATVPGAPYASAKFIKVKVGAAFKQGKKLISYGSVPKKGQCPKGGFKIKAEMIFAENGNPATPVTVPVSYRPPCPRK
;
A
#
# COMPACT_ATOMS: atom_id res chain seq x y z
N MET A 1 22.50 -74.95 -43.71
CA MET A 1 21.33 -74.78 -42.82
C MET A 1 21.81 -74.31 -41.45
N ARG A 2 21.04 -73.39 -40.84
CA ARG A 2 21.11 -72.86 -39.47
C ARG A 2 21.93 -71.58 -39.24
N ARG A 3 21.14 -70.53 -39.06
CA ARG A 3 21.41 -69.15 -38.63
C ARG A 3 22.01 -69.11 -37.23
N ALA A 4 22.89 -68.14 -36.98
CA ALA A 4 23.05 -67.54 -35.66
C ALA A 4 23.20 -66.03 -35.85
N SER A 5 22.14 -65.32 -35.45
CA SER A 5 22.00 -63.86 -35.46
C SER A 5 22.31 -63.38 -34.05
N THR A 6 23.35 -62.58 -33.87
CA THR A 6 23.72 -62.02 -32.56
C THR A 6 23.53 -60.50 -32.62
N CYS A 7 22.46 -60.04 -31.99
CA CYS A 7 22.11 -58.65 -31.79
C CYS A 7 23.16 -57.95 -30.92
N LEU A 8 23.76 -56.87 -31.42
CA LEU A 8 24.44 -55.88 -30.59
C LEU A 8 23.39 -55.03 -29.87
N ALA A 9 23.40 -55.11 -28.55
CA ALA A 9 22.55 -54.30 -27.67
C ALA A 9 23.07 -52.86 -27.58
N PHE A 10 22.20 -51.92 -27.93
CA PHE A 10 22.35 -50.49 -27.64
C PHE A 10 22.20 -50.24 -26.13
N LEU A 11 23.21 -49.63 -25.51
CA LEU A 11 23.13 -49.05 -24.16
C LEU A 11 23.17 -47.52 -24.30
N ALA A 12 22.00 -46.93 -24.58
CA ALA A 12 21.79 -45.50 -24.48
C ALA A 12 21.36 -45.18 -23.04
N LEU A 13 22.24 -44.51 -22.30
CA LEU A 13 21.98 -44.00 -20.96
C LEU A 13 20.99 -42.82 -21.07
N ALA A 14 19.69 -43.10 -20.98
CA ALA A 14 18.67 -42.06 -20.87
C ALA A 14 18.65 -41.54 -19.43
N VAL A 15 19.40 -40.47 -19.17
CA VAL A 15 19.23 -39.63 -17.97
C VAL A 15 17.88 -38.93 -18.13
N ALA A 16 16.83 -39.52 -17.56
CA ALA A 16 15.55 -38.86 -17.39
C ALA A 16 15.73 -37.75 -16.35
N ALA A 17 16.10 -36.56 -16.81
CA ALA A 17 15.97 -35.34 -16.03
C ALA A 17 14.50 -35.18 -15.68
N LEU A 18 14.16 -35.45 -14.41
CA LEU A 18 12.90 -35.08 -13.79
C LEU A 18 12.77 -33.55 -13.87
N ALA A 19 12.20 -33.06 -14.97
CA ALA A 19 11.71 -31.70 -15.08
C ALA A 19 10.50 -31.61 -14.13
N LEU A 20 10.77 -31.33 -12.86
CA LEU A 20 9.73 -30.84 -11.95
C LEU A 20 9.15 -29.58 -12.59
N PRO A 21 7.83 -29.46 -12.74
CA PRO A 21 7.24 -28.19 -13.15
C PRO A 21 7.66 -27.17 -12.09
N SER A 22 8.54 -26.24 -12.48
CA SER A 22 8.69 -24.99 -11.76
C SER A 22 7.31 -24.35 -11.80
N PHE A 23 6.56 -24.46 -10.71
CA PHE A 23 5.46 -23.56 -10.44
C PHE A 23 6.12 -22.19 -10.33
N ALA A 24 6.18 -21.47 -11.45
CA ALA A 24 6.42 -20.05 -11.43
C ALA A 24 5.28 -19.47 -10.60
N SER A 25 5.56 -19.21 -9.32
CA SER A 25 4.67 -18.50 -8.41
C SER A 25 4.35 -17.16 -9.07
N ALA A 26 3.14 -17.03 -9.60
CA ALA A 26 2.73 -15.78 -10.24
C ALA A 26 2.71 -14.69 -9.16
N ALA A 27 3.23 -13.51 -9.46
CA ALA A 27 3.06 -12.39 -8.55
C ALA A 27 1.60 -11.92 -8.64
N PRO A 28 0.99 -11.47 -7.52
CA PRO A 28 -0.36 -10.93 -7.56
C PRO A 28 -0.43 -9.72 -8.48
N THR A 29 -1.58 -9.50 -9.10
CA THR A 29 -1.85 -8.34 -9.95
C THR A 29 -2.39 -7.19 -9.11
N VAL A 30 -1.77 -6.01 -9.24
CA VAL A 30 -2.13 -4.79 -8.52
C VAL A 30 -2.48 -3.68 -9.51
N THR A 31 -3.60 -3.00 -9.27
CA THR A 31 -3.92 -1.73 -9.94
C THR A 31 -3.93 -0.59 -8.94
N LEU A 32 -3.57 0.61 -9.41
CA LEU A 32 -3.50 1.82 -8.60
C LEU A 32 -4.23 2.97 -9.31
N LYS A 33 -5.09 3.65 -8.56
CA LYS A 33 -5.56 4.99 -8.88
C LYS A 33 -5.13 5.93 -7.77
N ALA A 34 -4.44 7.01 -8.12
CA ALA A 34 -3.93 7.99 -7.16
C ALA A 34 -4.16 9.42 -7.63
N LEU A 35 -4.89 10.22 -6.85
CA LEU A 35 -5.28 11.58 -7.22
C LEU A 35 -4.91 12.58 -6.13
N ALA A 36 -4.45 13.77 -6.55
CA ALA A 36 -4.43 14.94 -5.69
C ALA A 36 -5.86 15.49 -5.58
N VAL A 37 -6.44 15.49 -4.39
CA VAL A 37 -7.82 15.91 -4.12
C VAL A 37 -7.86 17.04 -3.09
N PRO A 38 -8.93 17.85 -3.04
CA PRO A 38 -9.07 18.90 -2.03
C PRO A 38 -8.93 18.34 -0.61
N ILE A 39 -8.27 19.10 0.25
CA ILE A 39 -8.04 18.68 1.64
C ILE A 39 -9.37 18.77 2.41
N PRO A 40 -9.83 17.68 3.04
CA PRO A 40 -11.06 17.71 3.82
C PRO A 40 -10.91 18.57 5.09
N LYS A 41 -12.02 19.19 5.51
CA LYS A 41 -12.12 19.92 6.78
C LYS A 41 -12.72 19.02 7.86
N ALA A 42 -12.26 19.19 9.10
CA ALA A 42 -12.96 18.65 10.25
C ALA A 42 -14.37 19.28 10.31
N GLY A 43 -15.41 18.44 10.45
CA GLY A 43 -16.81 18.89 10.43
C GLY A 43 -17.43 19.04 9.04
N GLY A 44 -16.72 18.67 7.96
CA GLY A 44 -17.27 18.58 6.61
C GLY A 44 -16.76 19.64 5.63
N GLY A 45 -16.94 19.35 4.33
CA GLY A 45 -16.43 20.17 3.22
C GLY A 45 -14.91 20.10 3.06
N THR A 46 -14.35 21.05 2.29
CA THR A 46 -12.92 21.06 1.91
C THR A 46 -12.32 22.46 2.05
N TRP A 47 -11.01 22.52 2.29
CA TRP A 47 -10.28 23.79 2.37
C TRP A 47 -10.23 24.48 0.99
N PRO A 48 -10.67 25.74 0.88
CA PRO A 48 -10.58 26.49 -0.37
C PRO A 48 -9.13 26.59 -0.87
N GLY A 49 -8.96 26.53 -2.20
CA GLY A 49 -7.64 26.64 -2.83
C GLY A 49 -6.73 25.42 -2.64
N THR A 50 -7.30 24.25 -2.30
CA THR A 50 -6.57 22.98 -2.20
C THR A 50 -7.00 21.98 -3.27
N GLY A 51 -6.19 20.97 -3.53
CA GLY A 51 -6.46 19.89 -4.49
C GLY A 51 -5.49 19.86 -5.67
N ASN A 52 -5.94 19.37 -6.83
CA ASN A 52 -5.10 19.29 -8.03
C ASN A 52 -4.86 20.67 -8.68
N ILE A 53 -4.13 21.53 -7.98
CA ILE A 53 -3.80 22.92 -8.32
C ILE A 53 -2.28 23.08 -8.12
N TYR A 54 -1.58 23.71 -9.08
CA TYR A 54 -0.12 23.82 -9.00
C TYR A 54 0.34 24.54 -7.73
N GLY A 55 1.29 23.94 -7.00
CA GLY A 55 1.87 24.50 -5.78
C GLY A 55 0.94 24.55 -4.56
N ALA A 56 -0.33 24.17 -4.71
CA ALA A 56 -1.31 24.20 -3.63
C ALA A 56 -1.18 22.98 -2.71
N GLY A 57 -1.71 23.12 -1.50
CA GLY A 57 -1.91 21.98 -0.60
C GLY A 57 -2.89 20.98 -1.21
N ALA A 58 -2.65 19.68 -1.04
CA ALA A 58 -3.57 18.64 -1.47
C ALA A 58 -3.54 17.44 -0.52
N ALA A 59 -4.65 16.70 -0.48
CA ALA A 59 -4.65 15.34 0.01
C ALA A 59 -4.40 14.38 -1.15
N VAL A 60 -3.80 13.24 -0.87
CA VAL A 60 -3.65 12.14 -1.81
C VAL A 60 -4.76 11.14 -1.51
N GLU A 61 -5.61 10.88 -2.50
CA GLU A 61 -6.54 9.75 -2.48
C GLU A 61 -5.91 8.61 -3.28
N GLY A 62 -5.67 7.48 -2.61
CA GLY A 62 -5.12 6.26 -3.20
C GLY A 62 -6.14 5.14 -3.13
N GLU A 63 -6.29 4.42 -4.23
CA GLU A 63 -7.15 3.24 -4.36
C GLU A 63 -6.35 2.12 -5.00
N PHE A 64 -6.24 1.00 -4.29
CA PHE A 64 -5.55 -0.21 -4.72
C PHE A 64 -6.57 -1.33 -4.90
N HIS A 65 -6.48 -2.05 -6.01
CA HIS A 65 -7.15 -3.34 -6.19
C HIS A 65 -6.09 -4.41 -6.39
N ILE A 66 -6.20 -5.49 -5.64
CA ILE A 66 -5.23 -6.57 -5.55
C ILE A 66 -5.98 -7.87 -5.87
N THR A 67 -5.45 -8.61 -6.84
CA THR A 67 -6.01 -9.89 -7.30
C THR A 67 -4.88 -10.90 -7.44
N GLY A 68 -5.17 -12.17 -7.20
CA GLY A 68 -4.18 -13.23 -7.14
C GLY A 68 -4.79 -14.49 -6.55
N THR A 69 -4.17 -15.62 -6.84
CA THR A 69 -4.61 -16.96 -6.38
C THR A 69 -3.49 -17.76 -5.73
N GLU A 70 -2.32 -17.17 -5.58
CA GLU A 70 -1.05 -17.86 -5.34
C GLU A 70 -0.89 -18.30 -3.88
N TYR A 71 -1.71 -17.74 -2.99
CA TYR A 71 -1.75 -18.11 -1.59
C TYR A 71 -3.05 -18.83 -1.26
N GLY A 72 -3.27 -20.01 -1.83
CA GLY A 72 -4.45 -20.83 -1.53
C GLY A 72 -5.76 -20.25 -2.05
N GLY A 73 -5.73 -19.66 -3.26
CA GLY A 73 -6.91 -19.09 -3.94
C GLY A 73 -7.10 -17.59 -3.73
N PHE A 74 -6.15 -16.90 -3.09
CA PHE A 74 -6.17 -15.46 -2.86
C PHE A 74 -4.75 -14.87 -2.91
N PRO A 75 -4.58 -13.53 -2.93
CA PRO A 75 -3.25 -12.92 -2.95
C PRO A 75 -2.47 -13.24 -1.67
N PRO A 76 -1.13 -13.30 -1.71
CA PRO A 76 -0.35 -13.46 -0.48
C PRO A 76 -0.51 -12.27 0.48
N PRO A 77 -0.15 -12.41 1.77
CA PRO A 77 -0.29 -11.36 2.77
C PRO A 77 0.55 -10.12 2.40
N LEU A 78 -0.06 -8.94 2.51
CA LEU A 78 0.64 -7.67 2.31
C LEU A 78 1.49 -7.35 3.53
N ILE A 79 2.80 -7.14 3.34
CA ILE A 79 3.76 -6.83 4.41
C ILE A 79 4.41 -5.45 4.26
N GLY A 80 4.18 -4.76 3.15
CA GLY A 80 4.66 -3.39 2.98
C GLY A 80 4.06 -2.68 1.79
N VAL A 81 4.01 -1.35 1.89
CA VAL A 81 3.60 -0.45 0.82
C VAL A 81 4.58 0.70 0.75
N ASN A 82 5.31 0.79 -0.36
CA ASN A 82 6.07 1.98 -0.67
C ASN A 82 5.24 2.87 -1.61
N PHE A 83 5.07 4.15 -1.28
CA PHE A 83 4.36 5.10 -2.13
C PHE A 83 5.25 6.28 -2.52
N TYR A 84 5.44 6.48 -3.82
CA TYR A 84 6.33 7.48 -4.39
C TYR A 84 5.51 8.68 -4.89
N LEU A 85 5.68 9.82 -4.23
CA LEU A 85 5.10 11.09 -4.68
C LEU A 85 5.85 11.61 -5.92
N PRO A 86 5.21 12.48 -6.73
CA PRO A 86 5.88 13.05 -7.90
C PRO A 86 7.01 14.00 -7.49
N THR A 87 8.01 14.13 -8.37
CA THR A 87 9.08 15.12 -8.20
C THR A 87 8.49 16.52 -8.01
N GLY A 88 9.05 17.27 -7.05
CA GLY A 88 8.60 18.62 -6.71
C GLY A 88 7.49 18.67 -5.66
N ALA A 89 6.87 17.53 -5.30
CA ALA A 89 5.98 17.46 -4.16
C ALA A 89 6.76 17.76 -2.87
N LYS A 90 6.14 18.49 -1.95
CA LYS A 90 6.76 18.87 -0.67
C LYS A 90 5.89 18.41 0.49
N LEU A 91 6.54 18.06 1.60
CA LEU A 91 5.91 17.75 2.87
C LEU A 91 6.31 18.78 3.91
N HIS A 92 5.38 19.12 4.80
CA HIS A 92 5.53 20.10 5.87
C HIS A 92 4.92 19.53 7.17
N PRO A 93 5.63 18.63 7.86
CA PRO A 93 5.11 17.98 9.07
C PRO A 93 4.99 18.94 10.27
N SER A 94 5.71 20.06 10.28
CA SER A 94 5.71 21.00 11.39
C SER A 94 4.33 21.61 11.65
N GLY A 95 3.92 21.64 12.92
CA GLY A 95 2.65 22.21 13.38
C GLY A 95 1.46 21.26 13.35
N PHE A 96 1.63 20.04 12.82
CA PHE A 96 0.63 18.99 12.92
C PHE A 96 0.82 18.21 14.22
N ALA A 97 -0.28 17.94 14.93
CA ALA A 97 -0.24 17.04 16.08
C ALA A 97 0.03 15.60 15.59
N SER A 98 0.68 14.78 16.42
CA SER A 98 0.94 13.38 16.12
C SER A 98 0.12 12.45 16.99
N CYS A 99 -0.09 11.21 16.55
CA CYS A 99 -0.53 10.10 17.39
C CYS A 99 0.58 9.04 17.42
N PRO A 100 1.25 8.81 18.56
CA PRO A 100 2.26 7.77 18.68
C PRO A 100 1.69 6.36 18.48
N LYS A 101 2.51 5.47 17.92
CA LYS A 101 2.21 4.04 17.80
C LYS A 101 1.71 3.43 19.10
N THR A 102 2.38 3.72 20.22
CA THR A 102 2.04 3.19 21.55
C THR A 102 0.63 3.59 22.01
N THR A 103 0.17 4.80 21.69
CA THR A 103 -1.20 5.23 22.00
C THR A 103 -2.23 4.43 21.22
N LEU A 104 -1.94 4.16 19.93
CA LEU A 104 -2.80 3.33 19.09
C LEU A 104 -2.85 1.88 19.57
N GLU A 105 -1.72 1.30 19.99
CA GLU A 105 -1.65 -0.07 20.51
C GLU A 105 -2.41 -0.25 21.84
N GLN A 106 -2.32 0.74 22.73
CA GLN A 106 -2.86 0.62 24.09
C GLN A 106 -4.33 0.99 24.20
N THR A 107 -4.80 1.92 23.36
CA THR A 107 -6.14 2.52 23.53
C THR A 107 -6.89 2.68 22.21
N GLY A 108 -6.21 2.49 21.07
CA GLY A 108 -6.83 2.62 19.76
C GLY A 108 -7.03 4.07 19.29
N PRO A 109 -7.72 4.26 18.16
CA PRO A 109 -7.80 5.53 17.45
C PRO A 109 -8.57 6.63 18.19
N SER A 110 -9.38 6.28 19.19
CA SER A 110 -10.17 7.23 19.98
C SER A 110 -9.32 8.09 20.94
N ALA A 111 -8.16 7.59 21.36
CA ALA A 111 -7.22 8.30 22.22
C ALA A 111 -6.34 9.31 21.46
N CYS A 112 -6.29 9.21 20.12
CA CYS A 112 -5.50 10.12 19.30
C CYS A 112 -6.09 11.54 19.32
N PRO A 113 -5.26 12.60 19.41
CA PRO A 113 -5.75 13.97 19.31
C PRO A 113 -6.49 14.20 17.98
N PRO A 114 -7.64 14.90 17.95
CA PRO A 114 -8.37 15.11 16.69
C PRO A 114 -7.53 15.78 15.58
N LYS A 115 -6.59 16.65 15.97
CA LYS A 115 -5.65 17.33 15.05
C LYS A 115 -4.54 16.43 14.50
N SER A 116 -4.40 15.21 15.02
CA SER A 116 -3.44 14.22 14.52
C SER A 116 -3.97 13.38 13.35
N LYS A 117 -5.29 13.42 13.10
CA LYS A 117 -5.91 12.72 11.98
C LYS A 117 -5.31 13.23 10.67
N ALA A 118 -4.75 12.31 9.90
CA ALA A 118 -4.13 12.57 8.62
C ALA A 118 -5.13 12.48 7.45
N GLY A 119 -6.40 12.20 7.71
CA GLY A 119 -7.45 12.15 6.71
C GLY A 119 -8.78 11.64 7.28
N PRO A 120 -9.81 11.48 6.43
CA PRO A 120 -11.02 10.76 6.80
C PRO A 120 -10.73 9.26 6.96
N VAL A 121 -11.67 8.54 7.55
CA VAL A 121 -11.62 7.08 7.63
C VAL A 121 -11.67 6.51 6.21
N GLY A 122 -10.69 5.67 5.89
CA GLY A 122 -10.59 4.90 4.66
C GLY A 122 -11.23 3.53 4.80
N GLN A 123 -11.06 2.70 3.78
CA GLN A 123 -11.66 1.37 3.68
C GLN A 123 -10.62 0.36 3.26
N VAL A 124 -10.64 -0.83 3.88
CA VAL A 124 -9.88 -1.99 3.46
C VAL A 124 -10.86 -3.15 3.28
N ILE A 125 -10.69 -3.95 2.24
CA ILE A 125 -11.35 -5.25 2.12
C ILE A 125 -10.26 -6.30 2.15
N GLY A 126 -10.26 -7.10 3.21
CA GLY A 126 -9.37 -8.23 3.40
C GLY A 126 -10.05 -9.56 3.11
N ILE A 127 -9.25 -10.61 2.99
CA ILE A 127 -9.71 -12.00 3.03
C ILE A 127 -9.12 -12.63 4.28
N VAL A 128 -9.99 -13.20 5.11
CA VAL A 128 -9.64 -14.04 6.25
C VAL A 128 -9.99 -15.50 5.93
N ALA A 129 -9.24 -16.43 6.52
CA ALA A 129 -9.42 -17.85 6.29
C ALA A 129 -9.93 -18.55 7.56
N PHE A 130 -11.03 -19.29 7.43
CA PHE A 130 -11.56 -20.16 8.49
C PHE A 130 -11.50 -21.61 7.98
N GLY A 131 -10.39 -22.30 8.27
CA GLY A 131 -10.11 -23.61 7.69
C GLY A 131 -10.04 -23.54 6.15
N LYS A 132 -11.02 -24.14 5.46
CA LYS A 132 -11.14 -24.12 4.00
C LYS A 132 -11.97 -22.95 3.47
N GLU A 133 -12.74 -22.30 4.34
CA GLU A 133 -13.58 -21.18 3.96
C GLU A 133 -12.76 -19.89 3.87
N ARG A 134 -13.14 -19.02 2.92
CA ARG A 134 -12.55 -17.70 2.72
C ARG A 134 -13.67 -16.68 2.82
N VAL A 135 -13.51 -15.74 3.73
CA VAL A 135 -14.53 -14.72 4.00
C VAL A 135 -13.91 -13.36 3.78
N GLU A 136 -14.65 -12.49 3.07
CA GLU A 136 -14.25 -11.10 2.94
C GLU A 136 -14.57 -10.35 4.24
N GLU A 137 -13.60 -9.58 4.71
CA GLU A 137 -13.69 -8.74 5.90
C GLU A 137 -13.57 -7.29 5.46
N GLN A 138 -14.60 -6.48 5.73
CA GLN A 138 -14.51 -5.05 5.53
C GLN A 138 -13.98 -4.40 6.82
N ALA A 139 -12.90 -3.62 6.66
CA ALA A 139 -12.26 -2.92 7.76
C ALA A 139 -12.18 -1.41 7.50
N GLU A 140 -12.22 -0.65 8.58
CA GLU A 140 -12.00 0.79 8.60
C GLU A 140 -10.49 1.09 8.66
N LEU A 141 -10.03 2.09 7.90
CA LEU A 141 -8.63 2.50 7.89
C LEU A 141 -8.46 3.92 8.42
N PHE A 142 -7.96 4.05 9.63
CA PHE A 142 -7.62 5.33 10.24
C PHE A 142 -6.19 5.71 9.89
N SER A 143 -5.95 6.98 9.60
CA SER A 143 -4.62 7.52 9.35
C SER A 143 -4.30 8.66 10.31
N PHE A 144 -3.11 8.65 10.88
CA PHE A 144 -2.61 9.65 11.82
C PHE A 144 -1.21 10.10 11.45
N PHE A 145 -0.82 11.31 11.81
CA PHE A 145 0.55 11.75 11.69
C PHE A 145 1.42 11.08 12.76
N ALA A 146 2.55 10.50 12.36
CA ALA A 146 3.50 9.90 13.28
C ALA A 146 4.42 10.97 13.92
N PRO A 147 4.87 10.78 15.17
CA PRO A 147 5.95 11.59 15.75
C PRO A 147 7.21 11.55 14.88
N GLY A 148 7.88 12.70 14.70
CA GLY A 148 9.08 12.79 13.84
C GLY A 148 8.80 12.91 12.34
N GLY A 149 7.53 12.87 11.93
CA GLY A 149 7.11 12.88 10.52
C GLY A 149 6.87 11.46 10.00
N GLY A 150 5.94 11.30 9.06
CA GLY A 150 5.40 10.00 8.69
C GLY A 150 3.92 9.85 9.03
N LEU A 151 3.44 8.61 9.00
CA LEU A 151 2.05 8.23 9.21
C LEU A 151 1.95 6.95 10.04
N GLU A 152 0.98 6.90 10.92
CA GLU A 152 0.50 5.67 11.53
C GLU A 152 -0.86 5.32 10.92
N PHE A 153 -1.07 4.04 10.60
CA PHE A 153 -2.32 3.52 10.08
C PHE A 153 -2.88 2.46 11.02
N PHE A 154 -4.10 2.68 11.50
CA PHE A 154 -4.81 1.71 12.31
C PHE A 154 -5.96 1.14 11.48
N THR A 155 -5.92 -0.16 11.20
CA THR A 155 -7.00 -0.86 10.49
C THR A 155 -7.83 -1.62 11.50
N PHE A 156 -9.14 -1.41 11.47
CA PHE A 156 -10.08 -2.04 12.38
C PHE A 156 -11.14 -2.85 11.63
N GLY A 157 -11.05 -4.18 11.70
CA GLY A 157 -12.06 -5.12 11.22
C GLY A 157 -13.03 -5.47 12.34
N HIS A 158 -14.31 -5.56 12.04
CA HIS A 158 -15.37 -5.78 13.03
C HIS A 158 -16.10 -7.11 12.86
N SER A 159 -16.22 -7.61 11.63
CA SER A 159 -17.03 -8.78 11.31
C SER A 159 -16.66 -9.36 9.94
N PRO A 160 -16.46 -10.68 9.83
CA PRO A 160 -16.60 -11.71 10.89
C PRO A 160 -15.51 -11.73 11.98
N THR A 161 -14.39 -11.02 11.81
CA THR A 161 -13.23 -11.12 12.71
C THR A 161 -12.89 -9.75 13.30
N LEU A 162 -12.73 -9.68 14.62
CA LEU A 162 -12.18 -8.49 15.26
C LEU A 162 -10.67 -8.43 14.96
N LEU A 163 -10.25 -7.46 14.14
CA LEU A 163 -8.86 -7.30 13.73
C LEU A 163 -8.38 -5.89 14.02
N GLU A 164 -7.28 -5.77 14.74
CA GLU A 164 -6.61 -4.50 15.01
C GLU A 164 -5.19 -4.57 14.46
N ILE A 165 -4.94 -3.82 13.38
CA ILE A 165 -3.68 -3.89 12.65
C ILE A 165 -3.05 -2.50 12.62
N LEU A 166 -1.87 -2.39 13.20
CA LEU A 166 -1.10 -1.15 13.23
C LEU A 166 0.05 -1.22 12.22
N SER A 167 -0.01 -0.35 11.22
CA SER A 167 1.04 -0.21 10.20
C SER A 167 1.71 1.15 10.36
N SER A 168 3.04 1.17 10.32
CA SER A 168 3.83 2.39 10.54
C SER A 168 4.54 2.79 9.27
N GLY A 169 4.51 4.08 8.95
CA GLY A 169 5.10 4.63 7.74
C GLY A 169 5.96 5.86 8.00
N HIS A 170 7.11 5.92 7.34
CA HIS A 170 8.00 7.08 7.41
C HIS A 170 8.35 7.59 6.00
N TYR A 171 8.63 8.90 5.90
CA TYR A 171 9.01 9.51 4.63
C TYR A 171 10.52 9.57 4.48
N VAL A 172 11.00 9.19 3.30
CA VAL A 172 12.36 9.47 2.83
C VAL A 172 12.31 10.43 1.65
N ASN A 173 13.16 11.44 1.65
CA ASN A 173 13.23 12.39 0.55
C ASN A 173 14.20 11.88 -0.52
N LEU A 174 13.70 11.60 -1.73
CA LEU A 174 14.53 11.13 -2.84
C LEU A 174 15.21 12.26 -3.62
N GLY A 175 14.90 13.53 -3.34
CA GLY A 175 15.54 14.67 -4.01
C GLY A 175 15.35 14.73 -5.53
N GLY A 176 14.37 14.01 -6.09
CA GLY A 176 14.19 13.87 -7.55
C GLY A 176 14.74 12.57 -8.14
N GLY A 177 15.45 11.75 -7.36
CA GLY A 177 16.00 10.46 -7.79
C GLY A 177 14.95 9.55 -8.43
N GLY A 178 15.27 8.98 -9.59
CA GLY A 178 14.35 8.12 -10.35
C GLY A 178 13.10 8.83 -10.93
N GLY A 179 13.06 10.17 -10.87
CA GLY A 179 11.89 10.96 -11.27
C GLY A 179 10.78 10.98 -10.23
N PHE A 180 11.13 10.83 -8.95
CA PHE A 180 10.19 10.84 -7.83
C PHE A 180 10.59 11.85 -6.74
N GLY A 181 9.59 12.32 -5.99
CA GLY A 181 9.74 13.19 -4.82
C GLY A 181 9.86 12.36 -3.54
N PRO A 182 9.22 12.78 -2.43
CA PRO A 182 9.22 11.99 -1.20
C PRO A 182 8.60 10.60 -1.41
N LYS A 183 9.19 9.59 -0.77
CA LYS A 183 8.71 8.22 -0.73
C LYS A 183 8.23 7.91 0.69
N LEU A 184 6.98 7.47 0.83
CA LEU A 184 6.49 6.85 2.05
C LEU A 184 6.89 5.38 2.02
N ILE A 185 7.54 4.89 3.07
CA ILE A 185 7.83 3.48 3.30
C ILE A 185 6.93 3.05 4.46
N THR A 186 5.95 2.19 4.18
CA THR A 186 5.01 1.67 5.18
C THR A 186 5.23 0.18 5.37
N GLU A 187 5.36 -0.24 6.62
CA GLU A 187 5.42 -1.65 7.03
C GLU A 187 4.04 -2.08 7.51
N VAL A 188 3.61 -3.26 7.05
CA VAL A 188 2.33 -3.87 7.44
C VAL A 188 2.66 -5.18 8.16
N PRO A 189 2.28 -5.36 9.43
CA PRO A 189 2.54 -6.61 10.11
C PRO A 189 1.69 -7.74 9.52
N LEU A 190 2.19 -8.98 9.62
CA LEU A 190 1.38 -10.14 9.29
C LEU A 190 0.15 -10.21 10.19
N VAL A 191 -1.00 -10.45 9.59
CA VAL A 191 -2.29 -10.48 10.28
C VAL A 191 -2.67 -11.93 10.51
N ALA A 192 -2.48 -12.41 11.74
CA ALA A 192 -3.01 -13.70 12.15
C ALA A 192 -4.54 -13.65 12.20
N THR A 193 -5.21 -14.68 11.68
CA THR A 193 -6.67 -14.76 11.65
C THR A 193 -7.17 -15.63 12.79
N VAL A 194 -7.08 -16.95 12.64
CA VAL A 194 -7.35 -17.95 13.69
C VAL A 194 -6.17 -18.93 13.78
N PRO A 195 -5.96 -19.60 14.92
CA PRO A 195 -4.89 -20.58 15.06
C PRO A 195 -4.89 -21.64 13.94
N GLY A 196 -3.74 -21.82 13.29
CA GLY A 196 -3.57 -22.78 12.20
C GLY A 196 -4.11 -22.33 10.83
N ALA A 197 -4.75 -21.17 10.74
CA ALA A 197 -5.17 -20.60 9.46
C ALA A 197 -4.05 -19.78 8.80
N PRO A 198 -4.09 -19.65 7.46
CA PRO A 198 -3.27 -18.67 6.74
C PRO A 198 -3.46 -17.24 7.26
N TYR A 199 -2.39 -16.45 7.20
CA TYR A 199 -2.45 -15.00 7.41
C TYR A 199 -3.48 -14.32 6.48
N ALA A 200 -4.06 -13.22 6.94
CA ALA A 200 -5.02 -12.45 6.14
C ALA A 200 -4.35 -11.83 4.90
N SER A 201 -5.15 -11.60 3.88
CA SER A 201 -4.75 -10.92 2.65
C SER A 201 -5.59 -9.67 2.42
N ALA A 202 -5.11 -8.76 1.56
CA ALA A 202 -5.83 -7.55 1.17
C ALA A 202 -6.24 -7.65 -0.31
N LYS A 203 -7.50 -7.32 -0.62
CA LYS A 203 -8.01 -7.19 -2.00
C LYS A 203 -8.19 -5.74 -2.41
N PHE A 204 -8.54 -4.88 -1.46
CA PHE A 204 -8.86 -3.50 -1.73
C PHE A 204 -8.37 -2.60 -0.60
N ILE A 205 -7.78 -1.47 -0.96
CA ILE A 205 -7.38 -0.43 0.00
C ILE A 205 -7.74 0.92 -0.61
N LYS A 206 -8.56 1.69 0.10
CA LYS A 206 -8.89 3.06 -0.24
C LYS A 206 -8.56 3.97 0.92
N VAL A 207 -7.66 4.91 0.70
CA VAL A 207 -7.19 5.82 1.73
C VAL A 207 -7.08 7.23 1.18
N LYS A 208 -7.36 8.20 2.03
CA LYS A 208 -7.14 9.62 1.73
C LYS A 208 -6.26 10.21 2.80
N VAL A 209 -5.10 10.71 2.42
CA VAL A 209 -4.10 11.25 3.33
C VAL A 209 -3.78 12.69 2.94
N GLY A 210 -4.04 13.61 3.84
CA GLY A 210 -3.66 15.01 3.76
C GLY A 210 -4.52 15.82 4.72
N ALA A 211 -3.88 16.73 5.45
CA ALA A 211 -4.55 17.66 6.33
C ALA A 211 -3.99 19.07 6.14
N ALA A 212 -4.73 20.05 6.63
CA ALA A 212 -4.29 21.42 6.71
C ALA A 212 -4.88 22.09 7.95
N PHE A 213 -4.18 23.10 8.47
CA PHE A 213 -4.65 23.94 9.56
C PHE A 213 -4.41 25.41 9.24
N LYS A 214 -5.15 26.30 9.91
CA LYS A 214 -4.93 27.75 9.81
C LYS A 214 -3.95 28.22 10.87
N GLN A 215 -2.94 28.96 10.44
CA GLN A 215 -2.07 29.77 11.30
C GLN A 215 -2.35 31.24 11.00
N GLY A 216 -3.19 31.86 11.83
CA GLY A 216 -3.77 33.17 11.52
C GLY A 216 -4.59 33.12 10.23
N LYS A 217 -4.22 33.94 9.24
CA LYS A 217 -4.88 33.97 7.91
C LYS A 217 -4.30 32.96 6.91
N LYS A 218 -3.16 32.33 7.20
CA LYS A 218 -2.48 31.41 6.29
C LYS A 218 -2.96 29.98 6.49
N LEU A 219 -3.21 29.26 5.40
CA LEU A 219 -3.47 27.83 5.41
C LEU A 219 -2.15 27.08 5.25
N ILE A 220 -1.82 26.25 6.23
CA ILE A 220 -0.64 25.38 6.22
C ILE A 220 -1.11 23.96 5.91
N SER A 221 -0.67 23.41 4.78
CA SER A 221 -0.98 22.05 4.34
C SER A 221 0.17 21.10 4.61
N TYR A 222 -0.12 19.86 4.96
CA TYR A 222 0.90 18.84 5.20
C TYR A 222 1.68 18.51 3.93
N GLY A 223 1.01 18.41 2.79
CA GLY A 223 1.62 18.12 1.49
C GLY A 223 1.15 19.09 0.42
N SER A 224 2.01 19.38 -0.56
CA SER A 224 1.66 20.21 -1.71
C SER A 224 1.98 19.55 -3.05
N VAL A 225 1.16 19.92 -4.04
CA VAL A 225 1.34 19.55 -5.45
C VAL A 225 2.57 20.28 -6.01
N PRO A 226 3.35 19.65 -6.91
CA PRO A 226 4.47 20.32 -7.58
C PRO A 226 4.05 21.65 -8.23
N LYS A 227 5.00 22.56 -8.41
CA LYS A 227 4.76 23.88 -9.02
C LYS A 227 4.50 23.76 -10.52
N LYS A 228 3.91 24.80 -11.11
CA LYS A 228 3.73 24.92 -12.56
C LYS A 228 5.07 24.74 -13.29
N GLY A 229 5.06 24.01 -14.40
CA GLY A 229 6.27 23.65 -15.15
C GLY A 229 6.97 22.37 -14.66
N GLN A 230 6.59 21.82 -13.51
CA GLN A 230 7.16 20.56 -12.99
C GLN A 230 6.33 19.30 -13.35
N CYS A 231 5.17 19.47 -13.99
CA CYS A 231 4.37 18.35 -14.45
C CYS A 231 4.83 17.89 -15.85
N PRO A 232 5.28 16.64 -16.00
CA PRO A 232 5.65 16.10 -17.31
C PRO A 232 4.48 16.07 -18.29
N LYS A 233 4.81 16.00 -19.59
CA LYS A 233 3.81 15.71 -20.63
C LYS A 233 3.15 14.35 -20.31
N GLY A 234 1.84 14.35 -20.14
CA GLY A 234 1.06 13.15 -19.79
C GLY A 234 0.80 12.93 -18.30
N GLY A 235 1.16 13.88 -17.43
CA GLY A 235 0.78 13.84 -16.01
C GLY A 235 1.93 13.61 -15.03
N PHE A 236 1.63 13.72 -13.74
CA PHE A 236 2.61 13.45 -12.69
C PHE A 236 2.92 11.95 -12.64
N LYS A 237 4.18 11.59 -12.38
CA LYS A 237 4.56 10.18 -12.19
C LYS A 237 4.33 9.79 -10.73
N ILE A 238 3.42 8.87 -10.48
CA ILE A 238 3.22 8.23 -9.18
C ILE A 238 3.54 6.75 -9.33
N LYS A 239 4.19 6.18 -8.33
CA LYS A 239 4.47 4.74 -8.24
C LYS A 239 4.10 4.24 -6.85
N ALA A 240 3.60 3.03 -6.75
CA ALA A 240 3.60 2.27 -5.53
C ALA A 240 4.34 0.95 -5.73
N GLU A 241 4.91 0.41 -4.67
CA GLU A 241 5.43 -0.96 -4.63
C GLU A 241 4.69 -1.68 -3.51
N MET A 242 3.93 -2.70 -3.86
CA MET A 242 3.25 -3.56 -2.90
C MET A 242 4.11 -4.78 -2.65
N ILE A 243 4.43 -5.03 -1.38
CA ILE A 243 5.38 -6.05 -0.96
C ILE A 243 4.59 -7.14 -0.25
N PHE A 244 4.61 -8.35 -0.81
CA PHE A 244 3.84 -9.48 -0.33
C PHE A 244 4.75 -10.56 0.25
N ALA A 245 4.33 -11.22 1.33
CA ALA A 245 5.00 -12.40 1.86
C ALA A 245 4.67 -13.61 0.97
N GLU A 246 5.60 -14.05 0.13
CA GLU A 246 5.36 -15.18 -0.77
C GLU A 246 4.98 -16.43 0.02
N ASN A 247 3.85 -17.05 -0.33
CA ASN A 247 3.29 -18.19 0.42
C ASN A 247 3.15 -17.94 1.93
N GLY A 248 2.99 -16.68 2.35
CA GLY A 248 2.90 -16.29 3.76
C GLY A 248 4.25 -16.21 4.48
N ASN A 249 5.37 -16.39 3.78
CA ASN A 249 6.71 -16.28 4.36
C ASN A 249 7.29 -14.86 4.16
N PRO A 250 7.46 -14.07 5.22
CA PRO A 250 7.99 -12.71 5.12
C PRO A 250 9.47 -12.66 4.75
N ALA A 251 10.21 -13.78 4.88
CA ALA A 251 11.61 -13.86 4.48
C ALA A 251 11.80 -13.97 2.96
N THR A 252 10.73 -14.25 2.21
CA THR A 252 10.71 -14.36 0.75
C THR A 252 9.72 -13.33 0.17
N PRO A 253 10.04 -12.02 0.22
CA PRO A 253 9.12 -11.00 -0.23
C PRO A 253 9.04 -10.92 -1.76
N VAL A 254 7.83 -10.81 -2.30
CA VAL A 254 7.57 -10.49 -3.71
C VAL A 254 7.11 -9.05 -3.82
N THR A 255 7.82 -8.25 -4.61
CA THR A 255 7.49 -6.83 -4.82
C THR A 255 6.79 -6.63 -6.16
N VAL A 256 5.59 -6.05 -6.12
CA VAL A 256 4.79 -5.71 -7.29
C VAL A 256 4.78 -4.19 -7.48
N PRO A 257 5.52 -3.65 -8.48
CA PRO A 257 5.47 -2.23 -8.79
C PRO A 257 4.24 -1.90 -9.62
N VAL A 258 3.52 -0.84 -9.24
CA VAL A 258 2.40 -0.29 -9.99
C VAL A 258 2.60 1.22 -10.17
N SER A 259 2.30 1.73 -11.36
CA SER A 259 2.44 3.16 -11.67
C SER A 259 1.12 3.76 -12.11
N TYR A 260 0.90 5.02 -11.75
CA TYR A 260 -0.27 5.79 -12.16
C TYR A 260 0.15 7.20 -12.59
N ARG A 261 -0.53 7.75 -13.59
CA ARG A 261 -0.28 9.10 -14.10
C ARG A 261 -1.53 9.96 -14.00
N PRO A 262 -1.77 10.65 -12.86
CA PRO A 262 -2.87 11.60 -12.79
C PRO A 262 -2.61 12.78 -13.73
N PRO A 263 -3.67 13.36 -14.30
CA PRO A 263 -3.55 14.52 -15.18
C PRO A 263 -2.95 15.71 -14.42
N CYS A 264 -2.16 16.51 -15.14
CA CYS A 264 -1.64 17.75 -14.60
C CYS A 264 -2.77 18.69 -14.14
N PRO A 265 -2.54 19.50 -13.09
CA PRO A 265 -3.41 20.61 -12.74
C PRO A 265 -3.73 21.48 -13.95
N ARG A 266 -4.99 21.89 -14.10
CA ARG A 266 -5.42 22.78 -15.19
C ARG A 266 -5.08 24.25 -14.93
N LYS A 267 -4.78 24.62 -13.69
CA LYS A 267 -4.52 26.00 -13.23
C LYS A 267 -3.27 26.06 -12.37
#